data_AF-A0A7Y2TGK6-F1
#
_entry.id   AF-A0A7Y2TGK6-F1
#
_cell.length_a   1.000
_cell.length_b   1.000
_cell.length_c   1.000
_cell.angle_alpha   90.00
_cell.angle_beta   90.00
_cell.angle_gamma   90.00
#
_symmetry.space_group_name_H-M   'P 1'
#
loop_
_entity.id
_entity.type
_entity.pdbx_description
1 polymer ?
#
loop_
_entity_poly.entity_id
_entity_poly.type
_entity_poly.pdbx_seq_one_letter_code
_entity_poly.pdbx_strand_id
1 'polypeptide(L)'
;MKKKTIITLILTLLLGSVIGFFISGRLAHNRMKHIGKVMDNPKLEQQFLEKRFKLSKEQMVKIEPILDSMLPIQNQIRKNHRLEMDSARNEMFNAISPYLTDSQRNRIAKMKNNKRRKRPPLHRRGH
;
A
#
# COMPACT_ATOMS: atom_id res chain seq x y z
N MET A 1 43.60 5.16 18.38
CA MET A 1 42.37 5.76 18.96
C MET A 1 41.80 4.83 20.02
N LYS A 2 41.28 5.35 21.13
CA LYS A 2 40.82 4.51 22.27
C LYS A 2 39.64 3.64 21.81
N LYS A 3 39.73 2.30 21.97
CA LYS A 3 38.70 1.32 21.56
C LYS A 3 37.28 1.73 21.97
N LYS A 4 37.15 2.39 23.13
CA LYS A 4 35.91 2.94 23.67
C LYS A 4 35.25 3.95 22.70
N THR A 5 36.01 4.84 22.07
CA THR A 5 35.50 5.83 21.12
C THR A 5 34.92 5.19 19.86
N ILE A 6 35.59 4.15 19.34
CA ILE A 6 35.11 3.40 18.17
C ILE A 6 33.80 2.69 18.50
N ILE A 7 33.72 2.05 19.67
CA ILE A 7 32.50 1.36 20.14
C ILE A 7 31.33 2.36 20.27
N THR A 8 31.55 3.53 20.87
CA THR A 8 30.52 4.56 21.00
C THR A 8 30.01 5.04 19.64
N LEU A 9 30.90 5.24 18.67
CA LEU A 9 30.53 5.66 17.31
C LEU A 9 29.69 4.59 16.58
N ILE A 10 30.05 3.32 16.73
CA ILE A 10 29.28 2.21 16.14
C ILE A 10 27.88 2.14 16.78
N LEU A 11 27.80 2.28 18.11
CA LEU A 11 26.52 2.24 18.82
C LEU A 11 25.58 3.38 18.39
N THR A 12 26.08 4.62 18.30
CA THR A 12 25.26 5.76 17.86
C THR A 12 24.82 5.62 16.40
N LEU A 13 25.68 5.09 15.53
CA LEU A 13 25.33 4.81 14.14
C LEU A 13 24.24 3.73 14.02
N LEU A 14 24.35 2.65 14.78
CA LEU A 14 23.34 1.58 14.80
C LEU A 14 22.00 2.10 15.32
N LEU A 15 22.01 2.90 16.40
CA LEU A 15 20.81 3.54 16.93
C LEU A 15 20.15 4.45 15.87
N GLY A 16 20.92 5.31 15.21
CA GLY A 16 20.42 6.17 14.14
C GLY A 16 19.87 5.38 12.95
N SER A 17 20.55 4.30 12.56
CA SER A 17 20.12 3.41 11.47
C SER A 17 18.79 2.73 11.76
N VAL A 18 18.65 2.15 12.96
CA VAL A 18 17.41 1.48 13.38
C VAL A 18 16.25 2.49 13.40
N ILE A 19 16.44 3.66 13.99
CA ILE A 19 15.42 4.72 14.04
C ILE A 19 15.03 5.16 12.61
N GLY A 20 16.02 5.42 11.74
CA GLY A 20 15.79 5.82 10.36
C GLY A 20 15.03 4.77 9.55
N PHE A 21 15.33 3.49 9.74
CA PHE A 21 14.64 2.38 9.10
C PHE A 21 13.16 2.31 9.51
N PHE A 22 12.87 2.38 10.80
CA PHE A 22 11.49 2.34 11.31
C PHE A 22 10.66 3.54 10.85
N ILE A 23 11.24 4.75 10.86
CA ILE A 23 10.55 5.96 10.39
C ILE A 23 10.24 5.85 8.89
N SER A 24 11.22 5.42 8.09
CA SER A 24 11.05 5.26 6.64
C SER A 24 9.93 4.28 6.30
N GLY A 25 9.89 3.13 7.00
CA GLY A 25 8.83 2.14 6.82
C GLY A 25 7.44 2.68 7.18
N ARG A 26 7.32 3.39 8.31
CA ARG A 26 6.05 4.01 8.74
C ARG A 26 5.59 5.10 7.78
N LEU A 27 6.51 5.91 7.28
CA LEU A 27 6.21 6.98 6.34
C LEU A 27 5.75 6.42 4.98
N ALA A 28 6.43 5.39 4.47
CA ALA A 28 6.02 4.69 3.25
C ALA A 28 4.63 4.04 3.42
N HIS A 29 4.37 3.40 4.55
CA HIS A 29 3.05 2.83 4.85
C HIS A 29 1.95 3.89 4.84
N ASN A 30 2.17 5.02 5.51
CA ASN A 30 1.19 6.09 5.58
C ASN A 30 0.95 6.73 4.21
N ARG A 31 1.99 6.91 3.40
CA ARG A 31 1.87 7.40 2.01
C ARG A 31 1.03 6.46 1.16
N MET A 32 1.32 5.15 1.18
CA MET A 32 0.54 4.16 0.40
C MET A 32 -0.91 4.10 0.86
N LYS A 33 -1.16 4.17 2.17
CA LYS A 33 -2.52 4.20 2.72
C LYS A 33 -3.27 5.46 2.29
N HIS A 34 -2.59 6.62 2.24
CA HIS A 34 -3.19 7.86 1.78
C HIS A 34 -3.52 7.80 0.29
N ILE A 35 -2.58 7.36 -0.55
CA ILE A 35 -2.79 7.19 -2.00
C ILE A 35 -3.97 6.25 -2.27
N GLY A 36 -4.04 5.10 -1.58
CA GLY A 36 -5.18 4.18 -1.72
C GLY A 36 -6.52 4.85 -1.39
N LYS A 37 -6.59 5.62 -0.29
CA LYS A 37 -7.82 6.36 0.07
C LYS A 37 -8.21 7.42 -0.97
N VAL A 38 -7.22 8.10 -1.55
CA VAL A 38 -7.43 9.11 -2.59
C VAL A 38 -8.02 8.43 -3.83
N MET A 39 -7.39 7.35 -4.29
CA MET A 39 -7.86 6.61 -5.47
C MET A 39 -9.27 6.01 -5.25
N ASP A 40 -9.59 5.51 -4.05
CA ASP A 40 -10.92 4.93 -3.78
C ASP A 40 -12.08 5.95 -3.89
N ASN A 41 -11.79 7.27 -3.93
CA ASN A 41 -12.78 8.34 -4.00
C ASN A 41 -12.50 9.28 -5.19
N PRO A 42 -13.34 9.29 -6.24
CA PRO A 42 -13.13 10.11 -7.45
C PRO A 42 -12.91 11.59 -7.16
N LYS A 43 -13.64 12.17 -6.18
CA LYS A 43 -13.50 13.60 -5.82
C LYS A 43 -12.17 13.91 -5.15
N LEU A 44 -11.70 13.00 -4.28
CA LEU A 44 -10.38 13.17 -3.65
C LEU A 44 -9.26 12.99 -4.67
N GLU A 45 -9.43 12.08 -5.62
CA GLU A 45 -8.49 11.87 -6.72
C GLU A 45 -8.43 13.10 -7.64
N GLN A 46 -9.56 13.70 -7.99
CA GLN A 46 -9.63 14.95 -8.73
C GLN A 46 -8.87 16.09 -8.03
N GLN A 47 -9.16 16.34 -6.75
CA GLN A 47 -8.46 17.35 -5.94
C GLN A 47 -6.95 17.07 -5.84
N PHE A 48 -6.58 15.79 -5.75
CA PHE A 48 -5.18 15.39 -5.73
C PHE A 48 -4.48 15.69 -7.05
N LEU A 49 -5.13 15.42 -8.20
CA LEU A 49 -4.59 15.71 -9.53
C LEU A 49 -4.48 17.21 -9.77
N GLU A 50 -5.52 17.98 -9.41
CA GLU A 50 -5.51 19.45 -9.46
C GLU A 50 -4.30 20.01 -8.72
N LYS A 51 -4.12 19.61 -7.46
CA LYS A 51 -3.00 20.06 -6.63
C LYS A 51 -1.64 19.58 -7.16
N ARG A 52 -1.57 18.36 -7.69
CA ARG A 52 -0.31 17.76 -8.16
C ARG A 52 0.18 18.40 -9.46
N PHE A 53 -0.73 18.71 -10.37
CA PHE A 53 -0.40 19.37 -11.63
C PHE A 53 -0.43 20.90 -11.55
N LYS A 54 -0.86 21.46 -10.40
CA LYS A 54 -1.01 22.91 -10.19
C LYS A 54 -1.86 23.55 -11.30
N LEU A 55 -3.00 22.93 -11.59
CA LEU A 55 -3.88 23.38 -12.67
C LEU A 55 -4.42 24.78 -12.38
N SER A 56 -4.45 25.64 -13.41
CA SER A 56 -5.11 26.93 -13.31
C SER A 56 -6.64 26.78 -13.35
N LYS A 57 -7.38 27.80 -12.91
CA LYS A 57 -8.86 27.79 -12.99
C LYS A 57 -9.36 27.62 -14.44
N GLU A 58 -8.69 28.23 -15.41
CA GLU A 58 -9.04 28.11 -16.83
C GLU A 58 -8.80 26.70 -17.38
N GLN A 59 -7.73 26.04 -16.93
CA GLN A 59 -7.47 24.64 -17.26
C GLN A 59 -8.50 23.72 -16.59
N MET A 60 -8.88 24.01 -15.34
CA MET A 60 -9.88 23.24 -14.60
C MET A 60 -11.23 23.23 -15.31
N VAL A 61 -11.68 24.35 -15.88
CA VAL A 61 -12.94 24.40 -16.66
C VAL A 61 -12.94 23.40 -17.84
N LYS A 62 -11.78 23.15 -18.44
CA LYS A 62 -11.64 22.20 -19.57
C LYS A 62 -11.42 20.75 -19.11
N ILE A 63 -10.72 20.56 -17.99
CA ILE A 63 -10.26 19.25 -17.51
C ILE A 63 -11.30 18.59 -16.60
N GLU A 64 -12.02 19.36 -15.78
CA GLU A 64 -13.00 18.86 -14.81
C GLU A 64 -14.05 17.94 -15.46
N PRO A 65 -14.68 18.27 -16.59
CA PRO A 65 -15.63 17.36 -17.24
C PRO A 65 -15.01 16.01 -17.66
N ILE A 66 -13.73 16.01 -18.03
CA ILE A 66 -12.99 14.79 -18.39
C ILE A 66 -12.75 13.95 -17.13
N LEU A 67 -12.32 14.59 -16.04
CA LEU A 67 -12.09 13.89 -14.77
C LEU A 67 -13.39 13.34 -14.18
N ASP A 68 -14.47 14.10 -14.23
CA ASP A 68 -15.79 13.69 -13.72
C ASP A 68 -16.36 12.48 -14.46
N SER A 69 -16.08 12.34 -15.75
CA SER A 69 -16.48 11.16 -16.53
C SER A 69 -15.57 9.95 -16.29
N MET A 70 -14.25 10.16 -16.21
CA MET A 70 -13.27 9.07 -16.23
C MET A 70 -12.94 8.51 -14.83
N LEU A 71 -12.88 9.34 -13.79
CA LEU A 71 -12.50 8.89 -12.45
C LEU A 71 -13.48 7.89 -11.84
N PRO A 72 -14.82 8.02 -11.99
CA PRO A 72 -15.76 7.00 -11.55
C PRO A 72 -15.54 5.65 -12.26
N ILE A 73 -15.28 5.67 -13.58
CA ILE A 73 -15.02 4.47 -14.37
C ILE A 73 -13.77 3.76 -13.88
N GLN A 74 -12.67 4.51 -13.69
CA GLN A 74 -11.42 3.95 -13.16
C GLN A 74 -11.61 3.36 -11.76
N ASN A 75 -12.37 4.03 -10.89
CA ASN A 75 -12.68 3.49 -9.56
C ASN A 75 -13.46 2.18 -9.66
N GLN A 76 -14.45 2.11 -10.56
CA GLN A 76 -15.22 0.88 -10.75
C GLN A 76 -14.36 -0.28 -11.27
N ILE A 77 -13.48 -0.01 -12.25
CA ILE A 77 -12.50 -1.00 -12.74
C ILE A 77 -11.64 -1.53 -11.59
N ARG A 78 -11.10 -0.63 -10.76
CA ARG A 78 -10.29 -1.02 -9.59
C ARG A 78 -11.07 -1.88 -8.60
N LYS A 79 -12.33 -1.56 -8.34
CA LYS A 79 -13.21 -2.35 -7.46
C LYS A 79 -13.47 -3.75 -8.03
N ASN A 80 -13.85 -3.84 -9.30
CA ASN A 80 -14.14 -5.10 -9.97
C ASN A 80 -12.90 -6.00 -10.00
N HIS A 81 -11.76 -5.48 -10.46
CA HIS A 81 -10.51 -6.23 -10.52
C HIS A 81 -10.05 -6.69 -9.12
N ARG A 82 -10.29 -5.89 -8.07
CA ARG A 82 -9.99 -6.34 -6.69
C ARG A 82 -10.83 -7.55 -6.29
N LEU A 83 -12.12 -7.56 -6.64
CA LEU A 83 -13.02 -8.69 -6.35
C LEU A 83 -12.61 -9.94 -7.12
N GLU A 84 -12.31 -9.80 -8.41
CA GLU A 84 -11.81 -10.89 -9.27
C GLU A 84 -10.52 -11.50 -8.70
N MET A 85 -9.55 -10.66 -8.34
CA MET A 85 -8.29 -11.08 -7.73
C MET A 85 -8.47 -11.73 -6.34
N ASP A 86 -9.52 -11.35 -5.61
CA ASP A 86 -9.85 -11.97 -4.34
C ASP A 86 -10.52 -13.33 -4.55
N SER A 87 -11.39 -13.46 -5.56
CA SER A 87 -12.04 -14.70 -5.98
C SER A 87 -11.03 -15.74 -6.47
N ALA A 88 -10.23 -15.39 -7.49
CA ALA A 88 -9.21 -16.27 -8.06
C ALA A 88 -8.22 -16.77 -7.00
N ARG A 89 -7.84 -15.89 -6.06
CA ARG A 89 -6.96 -16.27 -4.96
C ARG A 89 -7.64 -17.23 -3.97
N ASN A 90 -8.95 -17.08 -3.74
CA ASN A 90 -9.67 -18.01 -2.88
C ASN A 90 -9.79 -19.38 -3.53
N GLU A 91 -10.09 -19.44 -4.82
CA GLU A 91 -10.14 -20.66 -5.61
C GLU A 91 -8.80 -21.40 -5.59
N MET A 92 -7.71 -20.70 -5.87
CA MET A 92 -6.35 -21.23 -5.74
C MET A 92 -6.09 -21.82 -4.35
N PHE A 93 -6.45 -21.11 -3.28
CA PHE A 93 -6.23 -21.63 -1.92
C PHE A 93 -7.11 -22.84 -1.58
N ASN A 94 -8.31 -22.91 -2.13
CA ASN A 94 -9.18 -24.06 -1.93
C ASN A 94 -8.62 -25.29 -2.68
N ALA A 95 -8.12 -25.11 -3.90
CA ALA A 95 -7.51 -26.15 -4.71
C ALA A 95 -6.25 -26.76 -4.07
N ILE A 96 -5.39 -25.94 -3.44
CA ILE A 96 -4.18 -26.45 -2.78
C ILE A 96 -4.43 -26.99 -1.37
N SER A 97 -5.55 -26.62 -0.72
CA SER A 97 -5.84 -26.95 0.70
C SER A 97 -5.73 -28.44 1.07
N PRO A 98 -6.14 -29.40 0.21
CA PRO A 98 -6.01 -30.83 0.50
C PRO A 98 -4.55 -31.30 0.63
N TYR A 99 -3.61 -30.64 -0.04
CA TYR A 99 -2.19 -31.03 -0.08
C TYR A 99 -1.35 -30.38 1.02
N LEU A 100 -1.98 -29.59 1.89
CA LEU A 100 -1.31 -28.86 2.96
C LEU A 100 -1.41 -29.61 4.29
N THR A 101 -0.50 -29.30 5.20
CA THR A 101 -0.62 -29.72 6.60
C THR A 101 -1.63 -28.84 7.34
N ASP A 102 -2.11 -29.28 8.50
CA ASP A 102 -3.01 -28.48 9.33
C ASP A 102 -2.41 -27.14 9.75
N SER A 103 -1.10 -27.11 10.05
CA SER A 103 -0.41 -25.87 10.39
C SER A 103 -0.38 -24.88 9.22
N GLN A 104 -0.24 -25.37 7.99
CA GLN A 104 -0.28 -24.56 6.77
C GLN A 104 -1.70 -24.06 6.45
N ARG A 105 -2.72 -24.91 6.61
CA ARG A 105 -4.14 -24.50 6.48
C ARG A 105 -4.49 -23.38 7.48
N ASN A 106 -4.05 -23.51 8.72
CA ASN A 106 -4.26 -22.48 9.75
C ASN A 106 -3.58 -21.14 9.39
N ARG A 107 -2.40 -21.17 8.75
CA ARG A 107 -1.74 -19.95 8.24
C ARG A 107 -2.54 -19.29 7.11
N ILE A 108 -3.13 -20.08 6.21
CA ILE A 108 -4.02 -19.56 5.15
C ILE A 108 -5.28 -18.94 5.75
N ALA A 109 -5.90 -19.59 6.74
CA ALA A 109 -7.08 -19.07 7.42
C ALA A 109 -6.80 -17.73 8.12
N LYS A 110 -5.67 -17.63 8.85
CA LYS A 110 -5.21 -16.36 9.46
C LYS A 110 -4.98 -15.27 8.41
N MET A 111 -4.40 -15.61 7.25
CA MET A 111 -4.20 -14.67 6.15
C MET A 111 -5.53 -14.21 5.54
N LYS A 112 -6.50 -15.11 5.31
CA LYS A 112 -7.85 -14.76 4.82
C LYS A 112 -8.57 -13.82 5.80
N ASN A 113 -8.51 -14.10 7.11
CA ASN A 113 -9.07 -13.24 8.15
C ASN A 113 -8.40 -11.87 8.21
N ASN A 114 -7.08 -11.82 8.01
CA ASN A 114 -6.34 -10.56 7.94
C ASN A 114 -6.62 -9.75 6.68
N LYS A 115 -7.12 -10.32 5.57
CA LYS A 115 -7.54 -9.53 4.39
C LYS A 115 -8.76 -8.62 4.66
N ARG A 116 -9.58 -8.94 5.67
CA ARG A 116 -10.66 -8.03 6.15
C ARG A 116 -10.10 -6.79 6.83
N ARG A 117 -8.88 -6.87 7.37
CA ARG A 117 -8.08 -5.71 7.77
C ARG A 117 -7.33 -5.21 6.53
N LYS A 118 -7.37 -3.91 6.25
CA LYS A 118 -6.74 -3.30 5.06
C LYS A 118 -5.36 -3.91 4.82
N ARG A 119 -5.16 -4.56 3.66
CA ARG A 119 -3.89 -5.20 3.28
C ARG A 119 -2.74 -4.22 3.56
N PRO A 120 -1.78 -4.54 4.43
CA PRO A 120 -0.58 -3.74 4.52
C PRO A 120 0.17 -3.83 3.18
N PRO A 121 0.80 -2.74 2.72
CA PRO A 121 1.56 -2.76 1.47
C PRO A 121 2.69 -3.79 1.58
N LEU A 122 2.96 -4.46 0.46
CA LEU A 122 4.06 -5.41 0.29
C LEU A 122 5.34 -4.83 0.90
N HIS A 123 5.80 -5.38 2.02
CA HIS A 123 7.15 -5.14 2.49
C HIS A 123 8.08 -5.59 1.37
N ARG A 124 8.84 -4.64 0.82
CA ARG A 124 9.97 -4.91 -0.07
C ARG A 124 10.95 -5.74 0.76
N ARG A 125 10.96 -7.06 0.58
CA ARG A 125 12.04 -7.90 1.10
C ARG A 125 13.28 -7.47 0.32
N GLY A 126 14.15 -6.70 0.98
CA GLY A 126 15.54 -6.58 0.53
C GLY A 126 16.15 -7.98 0.61
N HIS A 127 16.62 -8.47 -0.53
CA HIS A 127 17.65 -9.49 -0.59
C HIS A 127 18.99 -8.84 -0.29
#